data_AF-A0AAJ0CFH9-F1
#
_entry.id   AF-A0AAJ0CFH9-F1
#
_cell.length_a   1.000
_cell.length_b   1.000
_cell.length_c   1.000
_cell.angle_alpha   90.00
_cell.angle_beta   90.00
_cell.angle_gamma   90.00
#
_symmetry.space_group_name_H-M   'P 1'
#
loop_
_entity.id
_entity.type
_entity.pdbx_description
1 polymer ?
#
loop_
_entity_poly.entity_id
_entity_poly.type
_entity_poly.pdbx_seq_one_letter_code
_entity_poly.pdbx_strand_id
1 'polypeptide(L)'
;MAVTVGGTNKRDFLSKVAATVMTSKLIKQNAEFFTKMVVDAVLTLDQEDLNEKLIGVRKISGGSLTDSLFVDGAAFKKTFSYAGFEQQPKSIIKPKIVCLNVELEQKAEKDNAEVRIEHASEHQVVVDAEWQINQEKLEALYETGAEVILSKLPIGDIAI
;
A
#
# COMPACT_ATOMS: atom_id res chain seq x y z
N MET A 1 7.85 26.13 23.32
CA MET A 1 8.95 26.94 22.74
C MET A 1 9.24 26.38 21.36
N ALA A 2 8.71 26.99 20.30
CA ALA A 2 9.08 26.65 18.93
C ALA A 2 10.34 27.46 18.59
N VAL A 3 11.48 26.77 18.45
CA VAL A 3 12.74 27.41 18.04
C VAL A 3 12.73 27.46 16.51
N THR A 4 12.61 28.66 15.95
CA THR A 4 12.75 28.92 14.52
C THR A 4 14.23 28.85 14.12
N VAL A 5 14.66 27.68 13.65
CA VAL A 5 16.04 27.47 13.18
C VAL A 5 16.15 27.95 11.73
N GLY A 6 16.62 29.18 11.56
CA GLY A 6 17.04 29.73 10.28
C GLY A 6 18.38 29.17 9.82
N GLY A 7 18.46 28.79 8.54
CA GLY A 7 19.69 28.77 7.74
C GLY A 7 20.66 27.59 7.93
N THR A 8 20.84 26.81 6.86
CA THR A 8 21.98 25.92 6.53
C THR A 8 22.22 24.61 7.28
N ASN A 9 21.97 24.49 8.60
CA ASN A 9 22.32 23.26 9.35
C ASN A 9 21.13 22.47 9.93
N LYS A 10 19.95 22.54 9.30
CA LYS A 10 18.73 21.87 9.80
C LYS A 10 18.92 20.35 9.95
N ARG A 11 19.55 19.70 8.95
CA ARG A 11 19.78 18.25 8.97
C ARG A 11 20.70 17.84 10.10
N ASP A 12 21.84 18.52 10.26
CA ASP A 12 22.81 18.24 11.33
C ASP A 12 22.22 18.49 12.72
N PHE A 13 21.41 19.54 12.86
CA PHE A 13 20.69 19.83 14.09
C PHE A 13 19.71 18.71 14.44
N LEU A 14 18.88 18.29 13.48
CA LEU A 14 17.95 17.17 13.65
C LEU A 14 18.68 15.86 13.99
N SER A 15 19.83 15.60 13.36
CA SER A 15 20.66 14.43 13.68
C SER A 15 21.17 14.46 15.12
N LYS A 16 21.63 15.62 15.62
CA LYS A 16 22.10 15.75 17.02
C LYS A 16 20.96 15.56 18.03
N VAL A 17 19.79 16.13 17.75
CA VAL A 17 18.60 15.98 18.60
C VAL A 17 18.15 14.52 18.62
N ALA A 18 18.02 13.88 17.46
CA ALA A 18 17.64 12.48 17.36
C ALA A 18 18.66 11.54 18.05
N ALA A 19 19.96 11.74 17.84
CA ALA A 19 21.00 10.96 18.50
C ALA A 19 20.93 11.04 20.04
N THR A 20 20.63 12.23 20.58
CA THR A 20 20.46 12.44 22.02
C THR A 20 19.30 11.61 22.58
N VAL A 21 18.16 11.59 21.88
CA VAL A 21 16.97 10.81 22.27
C VAL A 21 17.22 9.29 22.18
N MET A 22 18.02 8.83 21.21
CA MET A 22 18.32 7.40 21.06
C MET A 22 19.30 6.86 22.11
N THR A 23 20.11 7.73 22.72
CA THR A 23 21.15 7.34 23.69
C THR A 23 20.57 6.73 24.97
N SER A 24 19.34 7.09 25.34
CA SER A 24 18.63 6.53 26.51
C SER A 24 17.84 5.25 26.22
N LYS A 25 17.89 4.72 24.98
CA LYS A 25 17.11 3.57 24.53
C LYS A 25 18.00 2.36 24.20
N LEU A 26 17.38 1.19 24.06
CA LEU A 26 18.06 -0.08 23.72
C LEU A 26 18.87 0.00 22.41
N ILE A 27 18.46 0.88 21.50
CA ILE A 27 19.12 1.09 20.20
C ILE A 27 20.38 1.97 20.27
N LYS A 28 20.88 2.29 21.47
CA LYS A 28 22.11 3.10 21.67
C LYS A 28 23.29 2.62 20.83
N GLN A 29 23.51 1.31 20.73
CA GLN A 29 24.63 0.73 19.98
C GLN A 29 24.55 1.05 18.47
N ASN A 30 23.33 1.14 17.92
CA ASN A 30 23.07 1.43 16.51
C ASN A 30 22.43 2.81 16.33
N ALA A 31 22.67 3.74 17.27
CA ALA A 31 21.97 5.02 17.30
C ALA A 31 22.25 5.85 16.04
N GLU A 32 23.46 5.82 15.50
CA GLU A 32 23.82 6.56 14.29
C GLU A 32 23.02 6.09 13.07
N PHE A 33 22.82 4.77 12.94
CA PHE A 33 22.06 4.15 11.85
C PHE A 33 20.59 4.59 11.87
N PHE A 34 19.93 4.45 13.03
CA PHE A 34 18.53 4.86 13.17
C PHE A 34 18.35 6.39 13.13
N THR A 35 19.34 7.16 13.57
CA THR A 35 19.31 8.62 13.50
C THR A 35 19.23 9.09 12.05
N LYS A 36 20.03 8.53 11.14
CA LYS A 36 19.98 8.84 9.71
C LYS A 36 18.58 8.54 9.15
N MET A 37 18.06 7.34 9.42
CA MET A 37 16.73 6.91 8.98
C MET A 37 15.58 7.81 9.46
N VAL A 38 15.59 8.21 10.73
CA VAL A 38 14.53 9.08 11.29
C VAL A 38 14.59 10.48 10.68
N VAL A 39 15.80 11.02 10.49
CA VAL A 39 15.97 12.35 9.87
C VAL A 39 15.52 12.32 8.42
N ASP A 40 15.85 11.26 7.68
CA ASP A 40 15.37 11.10 6.30
C ASP A 40 13.83 11.01 6.24
N ALA A 41 13.21 10.18 7.10
CA ALA A 41 11.76 10.05 7.16
C ALA A 41 11.03 11.37 7.43
N VAL A 42 11.55 12.21 8.34
CA VAL A 42 10.94 13.51 8.68
C VAL A 42 11.13 14.53 7.56
N LEU A 43 12.26 14.48 6.84
CA LEU A 43 12.53 15.40 5.73
C LEU A 43 11.72 15.08 4.46
N THR A 44 11.28 13.83 4.29
CA THR A 44 10.39 13.41 3.19
C THR A 44 8.96 13.93 3.37
N LEU A 45 8.53 14.20 4.60
CA LEU A 45 7.20 14.75 4.87
C LEU A 45 7.10 16.23 4.52
N ASP A 46 5.87 16.69 4.30
CA ASP A 46 5.59 18.11 4.18
C ASP A 46 6.00 18.84 5.47
N GLN A 47 6.76 19.92 5.33
CA GLN A 47 7.26 20.70 6.47
C GLN A 47 6.16 21.57 7.08
N GLU A 48 5.08 21.85 6.34
CA GLU A 48 3.96 22.65 6.82
C GLU A 48 2.93 21.81 7.58
N ASP A 49 2.72 20.54 7.17
CA ASP A 49 1.82 19.59 7.84
C ASP A 49 2.53 18.28 8.19
N LEU A 50 3.23 18.32 9.32
CA LEU A 50 3.94 17.17 9.89
C LEU A 50 2.95 16.18 10.54
N ASN A 51 2.39 15.30 9.71
CA ASN A 51 1.47 14.26 10.19
C ASN A 51 2.23 12.98 10.57
N GLU A 52 2.27 12.69 11.87
CA GLU A 52 2.88 11.48 12.43
C GLU A 52 2.29 10.16 11.89
N LYS A 53 1.04 10.18 11.43
CA LYS A 53 0.37 8.98 10.88
C LYS A 53 0.96 8.53 9.55
N LEU A 54 1.67 9.40 8.84
CA LEU A 54 2.35 9.08 7.59
C LEU A 54 3.64 8.29 7.84
N ILE A 55 4.21 8.36 9.05
CA ILE A 55 5.41 7.58 9.43
C ILE A 55 4.98 6.20 9.95
N GLY A 56 4.87 5.25 9.03
CA GLY A 56 4.54 3.86 9.37
C GLY A 56 5.78 3.03 9.71
N VAL A 57 5.87 2.51 10.94
CA VAL A 57 6.91 1.52 11.31
C VAL A 57 6.37 0.11 11.12
N ARG A 58 6.92 -0.63 10.15
CA ARG A 58 6.59 -2.04 9.90
C ARG A 58 7.59 -2.95 10.59
N LYS A 59 7.10 -3.72 11.57
CA LYS A 59 7.90 -4.73 12.28
C LYS A 59 7.81 -6.06 11.52
N ILE A 60 8.94 -6.55 11.06
CA ILE A 60 9.09 -7.87 10.44
C ILE A 60 9.83 -8.75 11.43
N SER A 61 9.29 -9.94 11.71
CA SER A 61 9.95 -10.90 12.59
C SER A 61 11.12 -11.56 11.85
N GLY A 62 12.29 -11.60 12.50
CA GLY A 62 13.53 -12.12 11.91
C GLY A 62 14.48 -10.99 11.47
N GLY A 63 15.74 -11.35 11.25
CA GLY A 63 16.82 -10.41 10.92
C GLY A 63 17.48 -9.73 12.13
N SER A 64 18.52 -8.95 11.84
CA SER A 64 19.21 -8.07 12.78
C SER A 64 18.58 -6.68 12.80
N LEU A 65 18.83 -5.91 13.87
CA LEU A 65 18.45 -4.49 13.94
C LEU A 65 19.04 -3.67 12.78
N THR A 66 20.23 -4.03 12.33
CA THR A 66 20.96 -3.39 11.22
C THR A 66 20.37 -3.69 9.86
N ASP A 67 19.49 -4.69 9.74
CA ASP A 67 18.82 -5.05 8.49
C ASP A 67 17.57 -4.19 8.25
N SER A 68 17.25 -3.28 9.17
CA SER A 68 16.16 -2.34 9.01
C SER A 68 16.44 -1.40 7.83
N LEU A 69 15.43 -1.14 7.02
CA LEU A 69 15.58 -0.37 5.80
C LEU A 69 14.60 0.81 5.78
N PHE A 70 15.09 1.94 5.28
CA PHE A 70 14.25 3.10 4.99
C PHE A 70 13.68 2.92 3.58
N VAL A 71 12.36 3.01 3.45
CA VAL A 71 11.68 3.00 2.15
C VAL A 71 11.22 4.42 1.87
N ASP A 72 11.74 5.01 0.80
CA ASP A 72 11.27 6.30 0.29
C ASP A 72 9.95 6.11 -0.46
N GLY A 73 8.86 6.03 0.31
CA GLY A 73 7.52 5.74 -0.20
C GLY A 73 6.66 4.98 0.81
N ALA A 74 5.69 4.21 0.31
CA ALA A 74 4.78 3.43 1.14
C ALA A 74 5.12 1.93 1.08
N ALA A 75 5.25 1.30 2.24
CA ALA A 75 5.40 -0.15 2.37
C ALA A 75 4.25 -0.74 3.19
N PHE A 76 3.63 -1.79 2.65
CA PHE A 76 2.57 -2.54 3.31
C PHE A 76 2.92 -4.02 3.35
N LYS A 77 2.35 -4.71 4.35
CA LYS A 77 2.50 -6.17 4.46
C LYS A 77 1.87 -6.80 3.22
N LYS A 78 2.55 -7.80 2.65
CA LYS A 78 2.02 -8.61 1.56
C LYS A 78 0.56 -9.02 1.88
N THR A 79 -0.34 -8.66 0.99
CA THR A 79 -1.77 -9.01 1.05
C THR A 79 -1.97 -10.47 0.61
N PHE A 80 -3.20 -10.97 0.78
CA PHE A 80 -3.54 -12.33 0.36
C PHE A 80 -3.16 -12.56 -1.11
N SER A 81 -2.53 -13.69 -1.41
CA SER A 81 -2.12 -14.05 -2.77
C SER A 81 -3.07 -15.11 -3.29
N TYR A 82 -3.72 -14.79 -4.40
CA TYR A 82 -4.63 -15.67 -5.14
C TYR A 82 -3.86 -16.45 -6.21
N ALA A 83 -4.56 -17.32 -6.95
CA ALA A 83 -4.01 -17.99 -8.11
C ALA A 83 -3.43 -16.95 -9.09
N GLY A 84 -2.25 -17.20 -9.67
CA GLY A 84 -1.61 -16.27 -10.61
C GLY A 84 -0.59 -15.30 -10.01
N PHE A 85 -0.51 -15.16 -8.67
CA PHE A 85 0.49 -14.27 -8.02
C PHE A 85 1.95 -14.56 -8.46
N GLU A 86 2.29 -15.81 -8.72
CA GLU A 86 3.65 -16.17 -9.17
C GLU A 86 3.94 -15.77 -10.62
N GLN A 87 2.90 -15.64 -11.44
CA GLN A 87 3.01 -15.28 -12.86
C GLN A 87 3.14 -13.76 -13.05
N GLN A 88 2.76 -12.97 -12.04
CA GLN A 88 2.83 -11.51 -12.08
C GLN A 88 4.28 -10.99 -11.96
N PRO A 89 4.63 -9.89 -12.64
CA PRO A 89 5.94 -9.27 -12.51
C PRO A 89 6.13 -8.71 -11.09
N LYS A 90 7.16 -9.19 -10.40
CA LYS A 90 7.44 -8.80 -8.99
C LYS A 90 8.15 -7.44 -8.86
N SER A 91 8.66 -6.91 -9.96
CA SER A 91 9.34 -5.62 -10.01
C SER A 91 8.96 -4.92 -11.30
N ILE A 92 8.43 -3.71 -11.17
CA ILE A 92 7.98 -2.87 -12.28
C ILE A 92 8.64 -1.51 -12.12
N ILE A 93 9.23 -0.98 -13.19
CA ILE A 93 9.91 0.31 -13.18
C ILE A 93 8.91 1.38 -13.58
N LYS A 94 8.62 2.32 -12.66
CA LYS A 94 7.63 3.41 -12.83
C LYS A 94 6.21 2.91 -13.17
N PRO A 95 5.61 2.07 -12.31
CA PRO A 95 4.28 1.56 -12.54
C PRO A 95 3.23 2.67 -12.47
N LYS A 96 2.19 2.56 -13.30
CA LYS A 96 0.93 3.28 -13.09
C LYS A 96 0.10 2.55 -12.04
N ILE A 97 -0.16 3.23 -10.92
CA ILE A 97 -0.83 2.65 -9.76
C ILE A 97 -2.27 3.19 -9.68
N VAL A 98 -3.24 2.28 -9.53
CA VAL A 98 -4.65 2.61 -9.29
C VAL A 98 -5.05 2.09 -7.91
N CYS A 99 -5.68 2.96 -7.12
CA CYS A 99 -6.17 2.64 -5.77
C CYS A 99 -7.70 2.63 -5.78
N LEU A 100 -8.29 1.47 -5.50
CA LEU A 100 -9.74 1.23 -5.53
C LEU A 100 -10.27 0.92 -4.12
N ASN A 101 -11.55 1.20 -3.94
CA ASN A 101 -12.33 0.78 -2.78
C ASN A 101 -13.56 -0.03 -3.23
N VAL A 102 -13.33 -0.94 -4.17
CA VAL A 102 -14.36 -1.77 -4.82
C VAL A 102 -13.93 -3.23 -4.79
N GLU A 103 -14.87 -4.13 -4.58
CA GLU A 103 -14.63 -5.57 -4.62
C GLU A 103 -14.63 -6.06 -6.07
N LEU A 104 -13.61 -6.82 -6.45
CA LEU A 104 -13.45 -7.41 -7.79
C LEU A 104 -13.69 -8.92 -7.78
N GLU A 105 -14.55 -9.38 -6.88
CA GLU A 105 -14.93 -10.79 -6.77
C GLU A 105 -16.26 -11.02 -7.49
N GLN A 106 -16.41 -12.18 -8.13
CA GLN A 106 -17.70 -12.63 -8.65
C GLN A 106 -18.61 -12.95 -7.46
N LYS A 107 -19.36 -11.95 -7.01
CA LYS A 107 -20.48 -12.12 -6.08
C LYS A 107 -21.77 -11.86 -6.81
N ALA A 108 -22.76 -12.71 -6.53
CA ALA A 108 -24.15 -12.36 -6.76
C ALA A 108 -24.39 -11.01 -6.10
N GLU A 109 -24.98 -10.08 -6.86
CA GLU A 109 -25.15 -8.69 -6.49
C GLU A 109 -25.86 -8.61 -5.12
N LYS A 110 -25.08 -8.25 -4.10
CA LYS A 110 -25.52 -8.30 -2.71
C LYS A 110 -26.21 -6.97 -2.38
N ASP A 111 -27.52 -6.95 -2.59
CA ASP A 111 -28.57 -6.34 -1.75
C ASP A 111 -29.83 -6.11 -2.61
N ASN A 112 -30.83 -7.00 -2.47
CA ASN A 112 -32.24 -6.84 -2.91
C ASN A 112 -32.64 -7.18 -4.36
N ALA A 113 -31.81 -7.82 -5.18
CA ALA A 113 -32.26 -8.30 -6.50
C ALA A 113 -32.82 -9.73 -6.42
N GLU A 114 -34.14 -9.89 -6.51
CA GLU A 114 -34.77 -11.19 -6.77
C GLU A 114 -34.74 -11.49 -8.28
N VAL A 115 -33.87 -12.40 -8.70
CA VAL A 115 -33.91 -12.91 -10.08
C VAL A 115 -34.96 -14.02 -10.15
N ARG A 116 -36.07 -13.78 -10.84
CA ARG A 116 -37.09 -14.80 -11.12
C ARG A 116 -36.80 -15.43 -12.47
N ILE A 117 -36.55 -16.73 -12.45
CA ILE A 117 -36.25 -17.52 -13.65
C ILE A 117 -37.46 -18.41 -13.92
N GLU A 118 -38.13 -18.22 -15.06
CA GLU A 118 -39.32 -19.01 -15.43
C GLU A 118 -38.94 -20.19 -16.33
N HIS A 119 -37.85 -20.06 -17.09
CA HIS A 119 -37.36 -21.08 -18.01
C HIS A 119 -35.88 -21.41 -17.79
N ALA A 120 -35.51 -22.69 -17.96
CA ALA A 120 -34.12 -23.12 -17.83
C ALA A 120 -33.15 -22.42 -18.80
N SER A 121 -33.66 -21.93 -19.94
CA SER A 121 -32.89 -21.14 -20.92
C SER A 121 -32.48 -19.76 -20.40
N GLU A 122 -33.24 -19.15 -19.49
CA GLU A 122 -32.97 -17.81 -18.95
C GLU A 122 -31.86 -17.85 -17.90
N HIS A 123 -31.66 -19.00 -17.24
CA HIS A 123 -30.58 -19.18 -16.27
C HIS A 123 -29.20 -18.94 -16.91
N GLN A 124 -28.97 -19.41 -18.13
CA GLN A 124 -27.69 -19.22 -18.80
C GLN A 124 -27.43 -17.74 -19.10
N VAL A 125 -28.46 -16.99 -19.50
CA VAL A 125 -28.37 -15.56 -19.79
C VAL A 125 -27.97 -14.76 -18.56
N VAL A 126 -28.49 -15.12 -17.38
CA VAL A 126 -28.13 -14.47 -16.11
C VAL A 126 -26.65 -14.71 -15.77
N VAL A 127 -26.18 -15.96 -15.92
CA VAL A 127 -24.77 -16.30 -15.68
C VAL A 127 -23.85 -15.56 -16.64
N ASP A 128 -24.21 -15.49 -17.93
CA ASP A 128 -23.43 -14.77 -18.94
C ASP A 128 -23.40 -13.26 -18.66
N ALA A 129 -24.52 -12.69 -18.19
CA ALA A 129 -24.60 -11.28 -17.80
C ALA A 129 -23.73 -10.95 -16.58
N GLU A 130 -23.72 -11.81 -15.54
CA GLU A 130 -22.82 -11.65 -14.38
C GLU A 130 -21.36 -11.68 -14.81
N TRP A 131 -21.01 -12.57 -15.74
CA TRP A 131 -19.67 -12.64 -16.29
C TRP A 131 -19.30 -11.37 -17.05
N GLN A 132 -20.19 -10.89 -17.92
CA GLN A 132 -19.98 -9.69 -18.72
C GLN A 132 -19.75 -8.45 -17.83
N ILE A 133 -20.55 -8.26 -16.79
CA ILE A 133 -20.40 -7.12 -15.86
C ILE A 133 -19.02 -7.12 -15.19
N ASN A 134 -18.51 -8.30 -14.82
CA ASN A 134 -17.17 -8.39 -14.23
C ASN A 134 -16.07 -8.11 -15.27
N GLN A 135 -16.22 -8.61 -16.50
CA GLN A 135 -15.29 -8.32 -17.59
C GLN A 135 -15.25 -6.83 -17.94
N GLU A 136 -16.40 -6.14 -17.97
CA GLU A 136 -16.47 -4.70 -18.22
C GLU A 136 -15.72 -3.89 -17.16
N LYS A 137 -15.80 -4.29 -15.88
CA LYS A 137 -15.02 -3.66 -14.79
C LYS A 137 -13.51 -3.85 -14.99
N LEU A 138 -13.09 -5.04 -15.42
CA LEU A 138 -11.68 -5.34 -15.68
C LEU A 138 -11.16 -4.61 -16.92
N GLU A 139 -11.96 -4.55 -17.99
CA GLU A 139 -11.63 -3.83 -19.21
C GLU A 139 -11.46 -2.33 -18.92
N ALA A 140 -12.36 -1.74 -18.14
CA ALA A 140 -12.22 -0.34 -17.71
C ALA A 140 -10.90 -0.08 -16.96
N LEU A 141 -10.41 -1.05 -16.17
CA LEU A 141 -9.11 -0.94 -15.52
C LEU A 141 -7.96 -1.09 -16.51
N TYR A 142 -8.09 -2.01 -17.47
CA TYR A 142 -7.11 -2.20 -18.54
C TYR A 142 -6.96 -0.95 -19.42
N GLU A 143 -8.06 -0.29 -19.77
CA GLU A 143 -8.08 0.95 -20.56
C GLU A 143 -7.32 2.11 -19.88
N THR A 144 -7.28 2.16 -18.54
CA THR A 144 -6.46 3.15 -17.82
C THR A 144 -4.96 2.94 -18.03
N GLY A 145 -4.55 1.75 -18.48
CA GLY A 145 -3.17 1.33 -18.62
C GLY A 145 -2.45 1.20 -17.28
N ALA A 146 -3.19 0.93 -16.20
CA ALA A 146 -2.62 0.71 -14.88
C ALA A 146 -1.91 -0.65 -14.81
N GLU A 147 -0.69 -0.67 -14.30
CA GLU A 147 0.10 -1.90 -14.15
C GLU A 147 0.00 -2.48 -12.74
N VAL A 148 -0.39 -1.65 -11.76
CA VAL A 148 -0.56 -2.06 -10.36
C VAL A 148 -1.91 -1.58 -9.87
N ILE A 149 -2.77 -2.53 -9.48
CA ILE A 149 -4.10 -2.26 -8.95
C ILE A 149 -4.11 -2.67 -7.48
N LEU A 150 -4.47 -1.72 -6.61
CA LEU A 150 -4.60 -1.92 -5.17
C LEU A 150 -6.05 -1.70 -4.78
N SER A 151 -6.74 -2.72 -4.28
CA SER A 151 -8.05 -2.55 -3.68
C SER A 151 -8.01 -2.75 -2.17
N LYS A 152 -8.84 -2.00 -1.45
CA LYS A 152 -9.10 -2.23 -0.03
C LYS A 152 -9.93 -3.50 0.19
N LEU A 153 -10.76 -3.87 -0.79
CA LEU A 153 -11.61 -5.06 -0.76
C LEU A 153 -10.96 -6.23 -1.51
N PRO A 154 -11.43 -7.47 -1.30
CA PRO A 154 -10.90 -8.64 -1.99
C PRO A 154 -10.96 -8.53 -3.52
N ILE A 155 -10.01 -9.19 -4.17
CA ILE A 155 -9.95 -9.37 -5.63
C ILE A 155 -10.13 -10.87 -5.88
N GLY A 156 -11.09 -11.28 -6.69
CA GLY A 156 -11.35 -12.71 -6.92
C GLY A 156 -10.27 -13.39 -7.75
N ASP A 157 -10.17 -14.73 -7.66
CA ASP A 157 -9.24 -15.54 -8.46
C ASP A 157 -9.43 -15.35 -9.98
N ILE A 158 -10.66 -15.10 -10.42
CA ILE A 158 -11.00 -14.92 -11.85
C ILE A 158 -10.48 -13.58 -12.40
N ALA A 159 -10.26 -12.60 -11.52
CA ALA A 159 -9.85 -11.25 -11.90
C ALA A 159 -8.33 -11.08 -12.05
N ILE A 160 -7.54 -12.15 -11.88
CA ILE A 160 -6.08 -12.13 -11.74
C ILE A 160 -5.36 -12.81 -12.89
#